data_AF-R6QLV3-F1
#
_entry.id   AF-R6QLV3-F1
#
_cell.length_a   1.000
_cell.length_b   1.000
_cell.length_c   1.000
_cell.angle_alpha   90.00
_cell.angle_beta   90.00
_cell.angle_gamma   90.00
#
_symmetry.space_group_name_H-M   'P 1'
#
loop_
_entity.id
_entity.type
_entity.pdbx_description
1 polymer ?
#
loop_
_entity_poly.entity_id
_entity_poly.type
_entity_poly.pdbx_seq_one_letter_code
_entity_poly.pdbx_strand_id
1 'polypeptide(L)'
;MENASKALIIAGSVLLAVLIIIALIYTFSQISSLKQVEASSEEEKILAQYDKEIESFNRQGLYGSEILSLANLVEDYNKRQSDLKGYKPITLKVSITQIIDAKYLKETQYSKYGDLIKDFKNLEKKMQDLKKEKICGQTLDKLAGMKTETLEDLISRYNLANRTNYTLEEIEKRINDYQSVNSEMQTFKNKKFNTPEVEYDNSIGRIVKMSFREINT
;
A
#
# COMPACT_ATOMS: atom_id res chain seq x y z
N MET A 1 9.16 23.30 1.83
CA MET A 1 7.89 23.18 2.58
C MET A 1 6.84 22.32 1.86
N GLU A 2 6.91 22.17 0.53
CA GLU A 2 6.00 21.34 -0.27
C GLU A 2 6.01 19.84 0.11
N ASN A 3 7.19 19.28 0.42
CA ASN A 3 7.33 17.87 0.80
C ASN A 3 6.76 17.54 2.19
N ALA A 4 6.76 18.49 3.12
CA ALA A 4 6.16 18.30 4.44
C ALA A 4 4.62 18.30 4.34
N SER A 5 4.06 19.14 3.47
CA SER A 5 2.62 19.18 3.20
C SER A 5 2.13 17.90 2.49
N LYS A 6 2.89 17.40 1.51
CA LYS A 6 2.60 16.11 0.84
C LYS A 6 2.72 14.91 1.81
N ALA A 7 3.72 14.91 2.69
CA ALA A 7 3.86 13.89 3.73
C ALA A 7 2.72 13.95 4.77
N LEU A 8 2.25 15.15 5.12
CA LEU A 8 1.11 15.36 6.02
C LEU A 8 -0.20 14.84 5.42
N ILE A 9 -0.42 15.07 4.12
CA ILE A 9 -1.62 14.56 3.41
C ILE A 9 -1.60 13.03 3.32
N ILE A 10 -0.44 12.42 3.06
CA ILE A 10 -0.27 10.95 3.01
C ILE A 10 -0.41 10.32 4.41
N ALA A 11 0.12 10.97 5.45
CA ALA A 11 -0.04 10.53 6.83
C ALA A 11 -1.50 10.66 7.29
N GLY A 12 -2.21 11.72 6.86
CA GLY A 12 -3.61 11.96 7.20
C GLY A 12 -4.57 10.91 6.65
N SER A 13 -4.37 10.45 5.40
CA SER A 13 -5.26 9.45 4.80
C SER A 13 -5.07 8.04 5.37
N VAL A 14 -3.82 7.63 5.62
CA VAL A 14 -3.52 6.35 6.29
C VAL A 14 -3.96 6.36 7.75
N LEU A 15 -3.75 7.47 8.45
CA LEU A 15 -4.23 7.65 9.81
C LEU A 15 -5.75 7.56 9.88
N LEU A 16 -6.48 8.14 8.92
CA LEU A 16 -7.94 8.05 8.85
C LEU A 16 -8.43 6.60 8.71
N ALA A 17 -7.82 5.81 7.82
CA ALA A 17 -8.17 4.40 7.64
C ALA A 17 -7.89 3.57 8.90
N VAL A 18 -6.75 3.82 9.57
CA VAL A 18 -6.39 3.15 10.83
C VAL A 18 -7.33 3.56 11.97
N LEU A 19 -7.73 4.84 12.04
CA LEU A 19 -8.70 5.32 13.02
C LEU A 19 -10.08 4.71 12.82
N ILE A 20 -10.51 4.52 11.58
CA ILE A 20 -11.78 3.82 11.27
C ILE A 20 -11.71 2.36 11.71
N ILE A 21 -10.61 1.65 11.43
CA ILE A 21 -10.41 0.26 11.87
C ILE A 21 -10.39 0.14 13.39
N ILE A 22 -9.70 1.06 14.09
CA ILE A 22 -9.65 1.09 15.56
C ILE A 22 -11.03 1.42 16.15
N ALA A 23 -11.77 2.37 15.57
CA ALA A 23 -13.11 2.73 16.00
C ALA A 23 -14.07 1.53 15.90
N LEU A 24 -14.00 0.78 14.80
CA LEU A 24 -14.79 -0.44 14.61
C LEU A 24 -14.44 -1.51 15.67
N ILE A 25 -13.16 -1.76 15.94
CA ILE A 25 -12.73 -2.72 16.97
C ILE A 25 -13.22 -2.30 18.37
N TYR A 26 -13.15 -1.00 18.67
CA TYR A 26 -13.54 -0.47 19.97
C TYR A 26 -15.05 -0.58 20.22
N THR A 27 -15.88 -0.30 19.21
CA THR A 27 -17.34 -0.45 19.32
C THR A 27 -17.78 -1.91 19.53
N PHE A 28 -17.06 -2.90 18.97
CA PHE A 28 -17.39 -4.31 19.17
C PHE A 28 -17.01 -4.85 20.57
N SER A 29 -16.05 -4.23 21.25
CA SER A 29 -15.65 -4.63 22.61
C SER A 29 -16.66 -4.26 23.69
N GLN A 30 -17.55 -3.29 23.44
CA GLN A 30 -18.56 -2.83 24.41
C GLN A 30 -19.90 -3.58 24.33
N ILE A 31 -20.23 -4.26 23.23
CA ILE A 31 -21.58 -4.81 22.99
C ILE A 31 -21.58 -6.35 23.06
N SER A 32 -21.18 -6.90 24.22
CA SER A 32 -21.22 -8.36 24.43
C SER A 32 -22.56 -8.89 24.97
N SER A 33 -23.61 -8.07 25.13
CA SER A 33 -24.80 -8.47 25.91
C SER A 33 -26.20 -8.30 25.28
N LEU A 34 -26.35 -8.18 23.95
CA LEU A 34 -27.69 -8.22 23.30
C LEU A 34 -27.66 -9.07 22.03
N LYS A 35 -27.37 -10.35 22.22
CA LYS A 35 -27.25 -11.34 21.15
C LYS A 35 -28.64 -11.80 20.73
N GLN A 36 -29.03 -11.52 19.48
CA GLN A 36 -29.72 -12.42 18.53
C GLN A 36 -30.81 -11.75 17.66
N VAL A 37 -31.44 -10.64 18.10
CA VAL A 37 -32.37 -9.86 17.24
C VAL A 37 -31.68 -8.67 16.56
N GLU A 38 -30.65 -8.09 17.17
CA GLU A 38 -29.86 -7.00 16.58
C GLU A 38 -28.81 -7.48 15.57
N ALA A 39 -28.38 -8.75 15.68
CA ALA A 39 -27.31 -9.31 14.86
C ALA A 39 -27.59 -9.22 13.36
N SER A 40 -28.83 -9.46 12.89
CA SER A 40 -29.16 -9.31 11.46
C SER A 40 -29.10 -7.85 10.99
N SER A 41 -29.55 -6.90 11.82
CA SER A 41 -29.51 -5.48 11.49
C SER A 41 -28.09 -4.90 11.53
N GLU A 42 -27.27 -5.37 12.46
CA GLU A 42 -25.87 -4.94 12.63
C GLU A 42 -25.03 -5.44 11.44
N GLU A 43 -25.29 -6.66 11.00
CA GLU A 43 -24.59 -7.28 9.86
C GLU A 43 -24.96 -6.65 8.53
N GLU A 44 -26.24 -6.32 8.33
CA GLU A 44 -26.69 -5.55 7.17
C GLU A 44 -26.05 -4.16 7.13
N LYS A 45 -25.92 -3.50 8.30
CA LYS A 45 -25.20 -2.21 8.40
C LYS A 45 -23.73 -2.33 8.03
N ILE A 46 -23.04 -3.38 8.51
CA ILE A 46 -21.63 -3.63 8.18
C ILE A 46 -21.47 -3.84 6.67
N LEU A 47 -22.34 -4.65 6.06
CA LEU A 47 -22.31 -4.88 4.61
C LEU A 47 -22.60 -3.61 3.81
N ALA A 48 -23.64 -2.86 4.20
CA ALA A 48 -23.96 -1.57 3.58
C ALA A 48 -22.80 -0.56 3.71
N GLN A 49 -22.05 -0.63 4.81
CA GLN A 49 -20.85 0.19 5.01
C GLN A 49 -19.72 -0.23 4.07
N TYR A 50 -19.41 -1.53 3.94
CA TYR A 50 -18.45 -2.00 2.94
C TYR A 50 -18.87 -1.61 1.52
N ASP A 51 -20.13 -1.82 1.17
CA ASP A 51 -20.68 -1.47 -0.15
C ASP A 51 -20.47 0.03 -0.43
N LYS A 52 -20.84 0.89 0.52
CA LYS A 52 -20.66 2.35 0.42
C LYS A 52 -19.19 2.76 0.32
N GLU A 53 -18.31 2.14 1.10
CA GLU A 53 -16.88 2.44 1.07
C GLU A 53 -16.26 2.01 -0.26
N ILE A 54 -16.58 0.82 -0.76
CA ILE A 54 -16.11 0.33 -2.06
C ILE A 54 -16.65 1.21 -3.19
N GLU A 55 -17.93 1.60 -3.14
CA GLU A 55 -18.54 2.50 -4.11
C GLU A 55 -17.86 3.88 -4.14
N SER A 56 -17.26 4.34 -3.03
CA SER A 56 -16.50 5.60 -3.00
C SER A 56 -15.24 5.60 -3.89
N PHE A 57 -14.77 4.41 -4.28
CA PHE A 57 -13.69 4.21 -5.25
C PHE A 57 -14.20 4.12 -6.69
N ASN A 58 -15.51 4.17 -6.94
CA ASN A 58 -16.09 4.23 -8.27
C ASN A 58 -15.99 5.65 -8.87
N ARG A 59 -14.77 6.13 -9.06
CA ARG A 59 -14.47 7.46 -9.59
C ARG A 59 -13.15 7.48 -10.35
N GLN A 60 -12.99 8.49 -11.20
CA GLN A 60 -11.74 8.73 -11.91
C GLN A 60 -10.65 9.31 -11.01
N GLY A 61 -9.40 9.06 -11.38
CA GLY A 61 -8.24 9.80 -10.87
C GLY A 61 -7.73 9.27 -9.54
N LEU A 62 -8.12 8.06 -9.17
CA LEU A 62 -7.58 7.37 -8.01
C LEU A 62 -6.07 7.16 -8.17
N TYR A 63 -5.32 7.42 -7.11
CA TYR A 63 -3.91 7.11 -7.04
C TYR A 63 -3.69 5.63 -6.72
N GLY A 64 -2.52 5.07 -7.07
CA GLY A 64 -2.18 3.69 -6.73
C GLY A 64 -2.22 3.40 -5.23
N SER A 65 -1.94 4.39 -4.38
CA SER A 65 -2.14 4.28 -2.92
C SER A 65 -3.61 4.06 -2.53
N GLU A 66 -4.55 4.67 -3.25
CA GLU A 66 -5.99 4.47 -3.06
C GLU A 66 -6.41 3.09 -3.59
N ILE A 67 -5.85 2.63 -4.71
CA ILE A 67 -6.07 1.27 -5.22
C ILE A 67 -5.59 0.20 -4.23
N LEU A 68 -4.46 0.41 -3.55
CA LEU A 68 -4.00 -0.50 -2.49
C LEU A 68 -4.93 -0.50 -1.29
N SER A 69 -5.48 0.66 -0.92
CA SER A 69 -6.48 0.77 0.15
C SER A 69 -7.74 -0.02 -0.23
N LEU A 70 -8.26 0.16 -1.45
CA LEU A 70 -9.38 -0.62 -1.97
C LEU A 70 -9.08 -2.12 -1.99
N ALA A 71 -7.90 -2.53 -2.46
CA ALA A 71 -7.52 -3.94 -2.50
C ALA A 71 -7.54 -4.57 -1.11
N ASN A 72 -7.00 -3.88 -0.09
CA ASN A 72 -7.06 -4.36 1.30
C ASN A 72 -8.50 -4.38 1.84
N LEU A 73 -9.33 -3.39 1.49
CA LEU A 73 -10.75 -3.36 1.86
C LEU A 73 -11.51 -4.55 1.28
N VAL A 74 -11.27 -4.87 0.01
CA VAL A 74 -11.83 -6.04 -0.68
C VAL A 74 -11.30 -7.35 -0.09
N GLU A 75 -10.01 -7.40 0.31
CA GLU A 75 -9.43 -8.55 1.02
C GLU A 75 -10.17 -8.82 2.34
N ASP A 76 -10.44 -7.77 3.11
CA ASP A 76 -11.12 -7.85 4.40
C ASP A 76 -12.60 -8.24 4.23
N TYR A 77 -13.29 -7.65 3.25
CA TYR A 77 -14.65 -8.03 2.89
C TYR A 77 -14.74 -9.52 2.53
N ASN A 78 -13.89 -10.01 1.61
CA ASN A 78 -13.94 -11.40 1.18
C ASN A 78 -13.66 -12.36 2.37
N LYS A 79 -12.61 -12.09 3.17
CA LYS A 79 -12.29 -12.95 4.34
C LYS A 79 -13.41 -13.00 5.39
N ARG A 80 -14.10 -11.89 5.62
CA ARG A 80 -15.09 -11.78 6.72
C ARG A 80 -16.52 -12.09 6.29
N GLN A 81 -16.86 -11.87 5.02
CA GLN A 81 -18.24 -11.91 4.55
C GLN A 81 -18.49 -13.01 3.52
N SER A 82 -17.60 -13.22 2.53
CA SER A 82 -17.83 -14.31 1.55
C SER A 82 -17.66 -15.68 2.20
N ASP A 83 -16.60 -15.85 2.99
CA ASP A 83 -16.23 -17.16 3.54
C ASP A 83 -17.10 -17.57 4.74
N LEU A 84 -17.67 -16.60 5.46
CA LEU A 84 -18.45 -16.86 6.67
C LEU A 84 -19.97 -16.83 6.44
N LYS A 85 -20.47 -16.18 5.37
CA LYS A 85 -21.90 -15.84 5.23
C LYS A 85 -22.51 -16.04 3.84
N GLY A 86 -21.77 -16.58 2.87
CA GLY A 86 -22.31 -17.01 1.57
C GLY A 86 -22.56 -15.89 0.56
N TYR A 87 -22.01 -14.68 0.79
CA TYR A 87 -22.02 -13.60 -0.21
C TYR A 87 -20.98 -13.84 -1.30
N LYS A 88 -21.24 -13.32 -2.51
CA LYS A 88 -20.28 -13.43 -3.61
C LYS A 88 -19.02 -12.63 -3.29
N PRO A 89 -17.82 -13.23 -3.43
CA PRO A 89 -16.57 -12.50 -3.24
C PRO A 89 -16.43 -11.43 -4.32
N ILE A 90 -15.90 -10.27 -3.94
CA ILE A 90 -15.60 -9.19 -4.87
C ILE A 90 -14.29 -9.52 -5.58
N THR A 91 -14.31 -9.36 -6.90
CA THR A 91 -13.12 -9.49 -7.76
C THR A 91 -12.60 -8.10 -8.13
N LEU A 92 -11.29 -7.90 -7.99
CA LEU A 92 -10.65 -6.64 -8.34
C LEU A 92 -9.47 -6.91 -9.29
N LYS A 93 -9.55 -6.30 -10.46
CA LYS A 93 -8.53 -6.33 -11.50
C LYS A 93 -7.86 -4.97 -11.63
N VAL A 94 -6.53 -4.94 -11.70
CA VAL A 94 -5.75 -3.71 -11.84
C VAL A 94 -4.75 -3.87 -12.98
N SER A 95 -4.78 -2.95 -13.95
CA SER A 95 -3.85 -2.93 -15.08
C SER A 95 -2.98 -1.68 -15.00
N ILE A 96 -1.66 -1.85 -15.09
CA ILE A 96 -0.66 -0.79 -15.03
C ILE A 96 0.30 -0.86 -16.21
N THR A 97 0.84 0.28 -16.61
CA THR A 97 2.05 0.33 -17.42
C THR A 97 3.24 -0.21 -16.64
N GLN A 98 4.17 -0.80 -17.37
CA GLN A 98 5.40 -1.36 -16.81
C GLN A 98 6.16 -0.29 -16.02
N ILE A 99 6.57 -0.66 -14.81
CA ILE A 99 7.52 0.12 -14.03
C ILE A 99 8.92 -0.31 -14.47
N ILE A 100 9.72 0.64 -14.97
CA ILE A 100 11.07 0.39 -15.47
C ILE A 100 11.94 -0.14 -14.31
N ASP A 101 12.72 -1.19 -14.59
CA ASP A 101 13.62 -1.86 -13.63
C ASP A 101 12.94 -2.41 -12.36
N ALA A 102 11.62 -2.62 -12.41
CA ALA A 102 10.87 -3.14 -11.27
C ALA A 102 11.35 -4.53 -10.84
N LYS A 103 11.65 -4.67 -9.55
CA LYS A 103 12.07 -5.94 -8.94
C LYS A 103 10.89 -6.69 -8.33
N TYR A 104 9.80 -6.01 -7.97
CA TYR A 104 8.66 -6.58 -7.25
C TYR A 104 7.36 -6.49 -8.06
N LEU A 105 7.00 -5.31 -8.56
CA LEU A 105 5.80 -5.03 -9.33
C LEU A 105 6.05 -5.25 -10.83
N LYS A 106 6.32 -6.49 -11.21
CA LYS A 106 6.69 -6.87 -12.59
C LYS A 106 5.49 -7.02 -13.52
N GLU A 107 4.36 -7.39 -12.96
CA GLU A 107 3.15 -7.63 -13.74
C GLU A 107 2.53 -6.31 -14.19
N THR A 108 2.10 -6.26 -15.45
CA THR A 108 1.33 -5.14 -16.00
C THR A 108 -0.18 -5.34 -15.83
N GLN A 109 -0.59 -6.54 -15.41
CA GLN A 109 -1.99 -6.85 -15.15
C GLN A 109 -2.13 -7.81 -13.96
N TYR A 110 -2.73 -7.31 -12.89
CA TYR A 110 -3.12 -8.10 -11.73
C TYR A 110 -4.58 -8.51 -11.89
N SER A 111 -4.81 -9.73 -12.39
CA SER A 111 -6.17 -10.30 -12.52
C SER A 111 -6.79 -10.63 -11.17
N LYS A 112 -5.97 -10.82 -10.14
CA LYS A 112 -6.37 -10.99 -8.74
C LYS A 112 -5.67 -9.93 -7.90
N TYR A 113 -6.44 -9.13 -7.17
CA TYR A 113 -5.89 -8.11 -6.27
C TYR A 113 -4.94 -8.68 -5.20
N GLY A 114 -5.11 -9.94 -4.81
CA GLY A 114 -4.24 -10.60 -3.83
C GLY A 114 -2.78 -10.66 -4.28
N ASP A 115 -2.52 -10.81 -5.58
CA ASP A 115 -1.17 -10.82 -6.14
C ASP A 115 -0.55 -9.42 -6.05
N LEU A 116 -1.32 -8.37 -6.36
CA LEU A 116 -0.89 -6.98 -6.20
C LEU A 116 -0.55 -6.66 -4.73
N ILE A 117 -1.42 -7.03 -3.80
CA ILE A 117 -1.18 -6.84 -2.36
C ILE A 117 0.10 -7.56 -1.93
N LYS A 118 0.29 -8.80 -2.37
CA LYS A 118 1.46 -9.62 -2.02
C LYS A 118 2.75 -8.99 -2.53
N ASP A 119 2.80 -8.60 -3.80
CA ASP A 119 4.00 -8.00 -4.40
C ASP A 119 4.30 -6.64 -3.77
N PHE A 120 3.27 -5.84 -3.50
CA PHE A 120 3.45 -4.57 -2.81
C PHE A 120 3.92 -4.75 -1.36
N LYS A 121 3.38 -5.73 -0.61
CA LYS A 121 3.85 -6.07 0.74
C LYS A 121 5.31 -6.52 0.75
N ASN A 122 5.74 -7.28 -0.26
CA ASN A 122 7.15 -7.69 -0.40
C ASN A 122 8.07 -6.48 -0.64
N LEU A 123 7.64 -5.56 -1.52
CA LEU A 123 8.33 -4.31 -1.79
C LEU A 123 8.44 -3.43 -0.53
N GLU A 124 7.34 -3.26 0.21
CA GLU A 124 7.31 -2.52 1.46
C GLU A 124 8.21 -3.15 2.53
N LYS A 125 8.19 -4.47 2.67
CA LYS A 125 9.07 -5.18 3.59
C LYS A 125 10.54 -4.92 3.26
N LYS A 126 10.95 -5.04 1.99
CA LYS A 126 12.32 -4.74 1.57
C LYS A 126 12.69 -3.30 1.88
N MET A 127 11.80 -2.35 1.59
CA MET A 127 12.03 -0.93 1.87
C MET A 127 12.25 -0.70 3.38
N GLN A 128 11.45 -1.34 4.23
CA GLN A 128 11.59 -1.24 5.68
C GLN A 128 12.91 -1.84 6.18
N ASP A 129 13.34 -2.97 5.62
CA ASP A 129 14.61 -3.59 5.96
C ASP A 129 15.79 -2.68 5.57
N LEU A 130 15.76 -2.11 4.36
CA LEU A 130 16.78 -1.16 3.89
C LEU A 130 16.79 0.14 4.71
N LYS A 131 15.64 0.66 5.13
CA LYS A 131 15.57 1.86 5.99
C LYS A 131 16.21 1.66 7.36
N LYS A 132 16.22 0.43 7.88
CA LYS A 132 16.83 0.07 9.16
C LYS A 132 18.33 -0.19 9.05
N GLU A 133 18.82 -0.49 7.84
CA GLU A 133 20.23 -0.75 7.58
C GLU A 133 21.08 0.50 7.91
N LYS A 134 22.18 0.27 8.62
CA LYS A 134 23.15 1.31 8.96
C LYS A 134 24.52 0.93 8.39
N ILE A 135 25.09 1.83 7.61
CA ILE A 135 26.44 1.70 7.06
C ILE A 135 27.21 2.96 7.44
N CYS A 136 28.46 2.80 7.89
CA CYS A 136 29.25 3.91 8.44
C CYS A 136 28.50 4.69 9.55
N GLY A 137 27.67 3.98 10.32
CA GLY A 137 26.84 4.56 11.39
C GLY A 137 25.65 5.41 10.92
N GLN A 138 25.40 5.53 9.61
CA GLN A 138 24.30 6.30 9.03
C GLN A 138 23.29 5.39 8.33
N THR A 139 22.03 5.83 8.23
CA THR A 139 21.01 5.13 7.45
C THR A 139 21.24 5.32 5.95
N LEU A 140 20.78 4.36 5.13
CA LEU A 140 20.86 4.47 3.67
C LEU A 140 20.19 5.74 3.13
N ASP A 141 19.08 6.19 3.74
CA ASP A 141 18.39 7.43 3.36
C ASP A 141 19.30 8.66 3.51
N LYS A 142 20.06 8.72 4.61
CA LYS A 142 20.98 9.83 4.85
C LYS A 142 22.18 9.76 3.94
N LEU A 143 22.72 8.57 3.70
CA LEU A 143 23.85 8.37 2.79
C LEU A 143 23.48 8.72 1.34
N ALA A 144 22.28 8.34 0.90
CA ALA A 144 21.76 8.65 -0.43
C ALA A 144 21.58 10.15 -0.69
N GLY A 145 21.45 10.96 0.38
CA GLY A 145 21.39 12.41 0.30
C GLY A 145 22.75 13.13 0.34
N MET A 146 23.86 12.41 0.51
CA MET A 146 25.19 13.01 0.57
C MET A 146 25.77 13.23 -0.84
N LYS A 147 26.62 14.25 -0.96
CA LYS A 147 27.51 14.38 -2.13
C LYS A 147 28.61 13.32 -2.05
N THR A 148 29.09 12.84 -3.20
CA THR A 148 30.14 11.81 -3.29
C THR A 148 31.37 12.14 -2.45
N GLU A 149 31.92 13.36 -2.54
CA GLU A 149 33.08 13.79 -1.75
C GLU A 149 32.85 13.68 -0.23
N THR A 150 31.63 14.03 0.23
CA THR A 150 31.26 13.94 1.65
C THR A 150 31.10 12.49 2.09
N LEU A 151 30.60 11.63 1.19
CA LEU A 151 30.47 10.20 1.43
C LEU A 151 31.85 9.53 1.52
N GLU A 152 32.78 9.85 0.62
CA GLU A 152 34.16 9.36 0.64
C GLU A 152 34.91 9.76 1.92
N ASP A 153 34.77 11.02 2.35
CA ASP A 153 35.34 11.48 3.62
C ASP A 153 34.73 10.73 4.82
N LEU A 154 33.41 10.54 4.84
CA LEU A 154 32.73 9.78 5.89
C LEU A 154 33.25 8.34 5.96
N ILE A 155 33.35 7.67 4.81
CA ILE A 155 33.85 6.29 4.71
C ILE A 155 35.28 6.22 5.26
N SER A 156 36.15 7.12 4.80
CA SER A 156 37.56 7.16 5.19
C SER A 156 37.71 7.34 6.71
N ARG A 157 37.00 8.30 7.29
CA ARG A 157 37.01 8.54 8.75
C ARG A 157 36.43 7.36 9.54
N TYR A 158 35.33 6.77 9.06
CA TYR A 158 34.72 5.63 9.72
C TYR A 158 35.62 4.40 9.72
N ASN A 159 36.24 4.10 8.57
CA ASN A 159 37.18 2.99 8.42
C ASN A 159 38.39 3.14 9.35
N LEU A 160 38.98 4.34 9.42
CA LEU A 160 40.09 4.62 10.32
C LEU A 160 39.71 4.41 11.79
N ALA A 161 38.56 4.95 12.21
CA ALA A 161 38.11 4.89 13.60
C ALA A 161 37.70 3.47 14.05
N ASN A 162 37.11 2.68 13.15
CA ASN A 162 36.52 1.38 13.49
C ASN A 162 37.33 0.18 12.98
N ARG A 163 38.46 0.42 12.32
CA ARG A 163 39.30 -0.61 11.66
C ARG A 163 38.50 -1.48 10.69
N THR A 164 37.61 -0.85 9.92
CA THR A 164 36.81 -1.48 8.86
C THR A 164 37.38 -1.15 7.48
N ASN A 165 36.88 -1.83 6.45
CA ASN A 165 37.27 -1.61 5.05
C ASN A 165 36.03 -1.50 4.14
N TYR A 166 35.14 -0.55 4.44
CA TYR A 166 34.06 -0.22 3.51
C TYR A 166 34.61 0.51 2.29
N THR A 167 34.18 0.11 1.11
CA THR A 167 34.50 0.80 -0.14
C THR A 167 33.35 1.68 -0.60
N LEU A 168 33.65 2.73 -1.38
CA LEU A 168 32.61 3.58 -1.98
C LEU A 168 31.65 2.74 -2.84
N GLU A 169 32.19 1.86 -3.68
CA GLU A 169 31.42 1.00 -4.58
C GLU A 169 30.39 0.12 -3.85
N GLU A 170 30.78 -0.51 -2.74
CA GLU A 170 29.87 -1.32 -1.94
C GLU A 170 28.71 -0.51 -1.36
N ILE A 171 29.00 0.71 -0.90
CA ILE A 171 27.98 1.59 -0.31
C ILE A 171 27.07 2.15 -1.40
N GLU A 172 27.62 2.58 -2.53
CA GLU A 172 26.84 3.05 -3.68
C GLU A 172 25.90 1.98 -4.19
N LYS A 173 26.34 0.71 -4.25
CA LYS A 173 25.46 -0.41 -4.60
C LYS A 173 24.26 -0.52 -3.65
N ARG A 174 24.47 -0.35 -2.34
CA ARG A 174 23.40 -0.38 -1.34
C ARG A 174 22.47 0.84 -1.43
N ILE A 175 23.03 2.02 -1.70
CA ILE A 175 22.25 3.24 -1.96
C ILE A 175 21.37 3.04 -3.19
N ASN A 176 21.93 2.51 -4.27
CA ASN A 176 21.21 2.24 -5.51
C ASN A 176 20.07 1.24 -5.30
N ASP A 177 20.29 0.17 -4.53
CA ASP A 177 19.23 -0.77 -4.14
C ASP A 177 18.10 -0.09 -3.35
N TYR A 178 18.44 0.79 -2.40
CA TYR A 178 17.47 1.59 -1.65
C TYR A 178 16.66 2.54 -2.55
N GLN A 179 17.34 3.28 -3.42
CA GLN A 179 16.71 4.24 -4.33
C GLN A 179 15.81 3.53 -5.35
N SER A 180 16.25 2.39 -5.89
CA SER A 180 15.46 1.57 -6.83
C SER A 180 14.16 1.09 -6.19
N VAL A 181 14.23 0.48 -5.00
CA VAL A 181 13.04 0.02 -4.25
C VAL A 181 12.11 1.17 -3.91
N ASN A 182 12.66 2.32 -3.47
CA ASN A 182 11.85 3.49 -3.18
C ASN A 182 11.16 4.04 -4.43
N SER A 183 11.90 4.15 -5.53
CA SER A 183 11.39 4.66 -6.79
C SER A 183 10.27 3.79 -7.34
N GLU A 184 10.43 2.47 -7.32
CA GLU A 184 9.38 1.52 -7.70
C GLU A 184 8.10 1.70 -6.86
N MET A 185 8.25 1.81 -5.53
CA MET A 185 7.14 2.02 -4.61
C MET A 185 6.42 3.34 -4.85
N GLN A 186 7.16 4.43 -5.01
CA GLN A 186 6.59 5.76 -5.27
C GLN A 186 5.95 5.83 -6.66
N THR A 187 6.57 5.22 -7.66
CA THR A 187 6.03 5.17 -9.02
C THR A 187 4.65 4.54 -9.00
N PHE A 188 4.49 3.35 -8.41
CA PHE A 188 3.18 2.73 -8.28
C PHE A 188 2.19 3.59 -7.50
N LYS A 189 2.58 4.10 -6.32
CA LYS A 189 1.70 4.93 -5.46
C LYS A 189 1.18 6.18 -6.17
N ASN A 190 1.95 6.73 -7.11
CA ASN A 190 1.59 7.94 -7.86
C ASN A 190 0.88 7.68 -9.21
N LYS A 191 0.80 6.43 -9.68
CA LYS A 191 0.00 6.08 -10.87
C LYS A 191 -1.45 6.50 -10.66
N LYS A 192 -2.10 6.99 -11.71
CA LYS A 192 -3.51 7.38 -11.70
C LYS A 192 -4.34 6.38 -12.49
N PHE A 193 -5.55 6.14 -12.03
CA PHE A 193 -6.45 5.14 -12.63
C PHE A 193 -7.73 5.78 -13.17
N ASN A 194 -8.28 5.16 -14.20
CA ASN A 194 -9.54 5.55 -14.81
C ASN A 194 -10.73 5.31 -13.86
N THR A 195 -11.91 5.78 -14.26
CA THR A 195 -13.15 5.27 -13.68
C THR A 195 -13.22 3.76 -13.95
N PRO A 196 -13.51 2.93 -12.93
CA PRO A 196 -13.49 1.48 -13.10
C PRO A 196 -14.65 0.99 -13.96
N GLU A 197 -14.45 -0.13 -14.63
CA GLU A 197 -15.55 -0.97 -15.12
C GLU A 197 -16.10 -1.75 -13.92
N VAL A 198 -17.40 -1.63 -13.63
CA VAL A 198 -18.04 -2.22 -12.45
C VAL A 198 -19.15 -3.18 -12.87
N GLU A 199 -19.20 -4.36 -12.24
CA GLU A 199 -20.34 -5.28 -12.35
C GLU A 199 -21.01 -5.42 -10.98
N TYR A 200 -22.34 -5.41 -10.99
CA TYR A 200 -23.17 -5.54 -9.81
C TYR A 200 -23.90 -6.89 -9.78
N ASP A 201 -24.17 -7.40 -8.58
CA ASP A 201 -25.12 -8.49 -8.38
C ASP A 201 -26.55 -7.97 -8.59
N ASN A 202 -27.17 -8.39 -9.70
CA ASN A 202 -28.52 -7.96 -10.09
C ASN A 202 -29.62 -8.26 -9.05
N SER A 203 -29.38 -9.15 -8.09
CA SER A 203 -30.38 -9.50 -7.06
C SER A 203 -30.32 -8.60 -5.83
N ILE A 204 -29.16 -8.01 -5.52
CA ILE A 204 -28.93 -7.25 -4.27
C ILE A 204 -28.26 -5.88 -4.49
N GLY A 205 -27.91 -5.52 -5.73
CA GLY A 205 -27.36 -4.22 -6.09
C GLY A 205 -25.93 -3.96 -5.62
N ARG A 206 -25.17 -5.01 -5.27
CA ARG A 206 -23.81 -4.90 -4.71
C ARG A 206 -22.74 -5.09 -5.77
N ILE A 207 -21.62 -4.38 -5.64
CA ILE A 207 -20.45 -4.60 -6.50
C ILE A 207 -19.94 -6.04 -6.31
N VAL A 208 -19.72 -6.75 -7.42
CA VAL A 208 -19.06 -8.07 -7.45
C VAL A 208 -17.75 -8.06 -8.23
N LYS A 209 -17.54 -7.03 -9.05
CA LYS A 209 -16.31 -6.86 -9.81
C LYS A 209 -15.99 -5.40 -10.06
N MET A 210 -14.71 -5.05 -9.93
CA MET A 210 -14.14 -3.77 -10.36
C MET A 210 -12.89 -4.01 -11.19
N SER A 211 -12.75 -3.28 -12.31
CA SER A 211 -11.57 -3.33 -13.16
C SER A 211 -11.02 -1.92 -13.41
N PHE A 212 -9.80 -1.67 -12.94
CA PHE A 212 -9.09 -0.41 -13.12
C PHE A 212 -7.99 -0.54 -14.17
N ARG A 213 -7.78 0.53 -14.94
CA ARG A 213 -6.68 0.69 -15.88
C ARG A 213 -5.98 2.01 -15.61
N GLU A 214 -4.65 1.99 -15.61
CA GLU A 214 -3.85 3.20 -15.49
C GLU A 214 -4.18 4.19 -16.62
N ILE A 215 -4.25 5.47 -16.26
CA ILE A 215 -4.30 6.59 -17.19
C ILE A 215 -2.87 6.88 -17.61
N ASN A 216 -2.54 6.61 -18.87
CA ASN A 216 -1.28 7.06 -19.45
C ASN A 216 -1.35 8.59 -19.58
N THR A 217 -0.68 9.30 -18.69
CA THR A 217 -0.44 10.75 -18.79
C THR A 217 0.86 11.02 -19.52
#